data_AF-A0A7C4DJK6-F1
#
_entry.id   AF-A0A7C4DJK6-F1
#
_cell.length_a   1.000
_cell.length_b   1.000
_cell.length_c   1.000
_cell.angle_alpha   90.00
_cell.angle_beta   90.00
_cell.angle_gamma   90.00
#
_symmetry.space_group_name_H-M   'P 1'
#
loop_
_entity.id
_entity.type
_entity.pdbx_description
1 polymer ?
#
loop_
_entity_poly.entity_id
_entity_poly.type
_entity_poly.pdbx_seq_one_letter_code
_entity_poly.pdbx_strand_id
1 'polypeptide(L)'
;MAYCIQADLASQISDADLLLLADDDGDNAVDAAVLVKVFADVADKIDGYLAGRYSLPLNPVPEVLRPLAVDMAVCQLYARRPNGVPPHRQAQYDAAIRYLEKVAEGRITLGPDDPAGNPPAQNQLELDPDNPPRIFDRAKLKGF
;
A
#
# COMPACT_ATOMS: atom_id res chain seq x y z
N MET A 1 7.95 8.26 7.07
CA MET A 1 9.00 8.24 6.01
C MET A 1 8.26 8.33 4.66
N ALA A 2 8.74 9.07 3.64
CA ALA A 2 7.93 9.22 2.42
C ALA A 2 7.88 7.92 1.60
N TYR A 3 6.68 7.48 1.22
CA TYR A 3 6.45 6.23 0.47
C TYR A 3 6.42 6.41 -1.06
N CYS A 4 6.40 7.65 -1.53
CA CYS A 4 6.38 7.99 -2.96
C CYS A 4 7.31 9.16 -3.24
N ILE A 5 7.76 9.26 -4.50
CA ILE A 5 8.58 10.37 -5.01
C ILE A 5 7.85 11.09 -6.15
N GLN A 6 8.33 12.28 -6.49
CA GLN A 6 7.76 13.08 -7.60
C GLN A 6 7.73 12.32 -8.93
N ALA A 7 8.71 11.45 -9.20
CA ALA A 7 8.73 10.63 -10.41
C ALA A 7 7.56 9.63 -10.48
N ASP A 8 7.06 9.16 -9.34
CA ASP A 8 5.91 8.25 -9.31
C ASP A 8 4.60 9.02 -9.61
N LEU A 9 4.50 10.30 -9.21
CA LEU A 9 3.37 11.17 -9.58
C LEU A 9 3.32 11.42 -11.10
N ALA A 10 4.47 11.69 -11.72
CA ALA A 10 4.56 11.92 -13.17
C ALA A 10 4.12 10.70 -14.02
N SER A 11 4.11 9.50 -13.42
CA SER A 11 3.59 8.29 -14.07
C SER A 11 2.05 8.21 -14.04
N GLN A 12 1.38 8.96 -13.15
CA GLN A 12 -0.07 8.89 -12.89
C GLN A 12 -0.84 10.13 -13.35
N ILE A 13 -0.19 11.28 -13.41
CA ILE A 13 -0.77 12.55 -13.88
C ILE A 13 0.19 13.20 -14.87
N SER A 14 -0.36 14.00 -15.79
CA SER A 14 0.47 14.76 -16.73
C SER A 14 1.27 15.84 -16.00
N ASP A 15 2.44 16.21 -16.52
CA ASP A 15 3.23 17.31 -15.94
C ASP A 15 2.45 18.63 -15.89
N ALA A 16 1.56 18.85 -16.87
CA ALA A 16 0.68 20.01 -16.91
C ALA A 16 -0.34 20.03 -15.76
N ASP A 17 -0.94 18.87 -15.46
CA ASP A 17 -1.84 18.74 -14.31
C ASP A 17 -1.08 18.88 -12.99
N LEU A 18 0.12 18.30 -12.89
CA LEU A 18 0.97 18.44 -11.71
C LEU A 18 1.29 19.91 -11.43
N LEU A 19 1.68 20.66 -12.46
CA LEU A 19 1.92 22.11 -12.37
C LEU A 19 0.65 22.83 -11.92
N LEU A 20 -0.50 22.58 -12.56
CA LEU A 20 -1.78 23.20 -12.16
C LEU A 20 -2.15 22.94 -10.69
N LEU A 21 -1.82 21.76 -10.17
CA LEU A 21 -2.17 21.35 -8.81
C LEU A 21 -1.14 21.79 -7.77
N ALA A 22 0.13 21.93 -8.13
CA ALA A 22 1.23 22.18 -7.22
C ALA A 22 1.88 23.57 -7.35
N ASP A 23 1.45 24.41 -8.30
CA ASP A 23 1.88 25.80 -8.44
C ASP A 23 1.02 26.72 -7.55
N ASP A 24 1.49 27.03 -6.35
CA ASP A 24 0.79 27.93 -5.41
C ASP A 24 1.15 29.41 -5.62
N ASP A 25 2.35 29.72 -6.14
CA ASP A 25 2.85 31.10 -6.29
C ASP A 25 2.63 31.71 -7.69
N GLY A 26 2.19 30.90 -8.65
CA GLY A 26 1.88 31.29 -10.03
C GLY A 26 3.10 31.45 -10.92
N ASP A 27 4.27 30.90 -10.53
CA ASP A 27 5.52 31.04 -11.28
C ASP A 27 5.67 30.04 -12.44
N ASN A 28 4.65 29.18 -12.67
CA ASN A 28 4.67 28.07 -13.62
C ASN A 28 5.75 27.02 -13.31
N ALA A 29 6.10 26.86 -12.04
CA ALA A 29 6.91 25.76 -11.54
C ALA A 29 6.15 24.96 -10.48
N VAL A 30 6.59 23.72 -10.29
CA VAL A 30 6.01 22.83 -9.28
C VAL A 30 6.65 23.14 -7.94
N ASP A 31 5.85 23.55 -6.96
CA ASP A 31 6.35 23.80 -5.61
C ASP A 31 6.75 22.50 -4.92
N ALA A 32 8.06 22.27 -4.82
CA ALA A 32 8.60 21.13 -4.09
C ALA A 32 8.14 21.13 -2.62
N ALA A 33 7.95 22.30 -2.00
CA ALA A 33 7.47 22.43 -0.63
C ALA A 33 6.02 21.91 -0.46
N VAL A 34 5.18 22.09 -1.48
CA VAL A 34 3.82 21.55 -1.50
C VAL A 34 3.86 20.02 -1.60
N LEU A 35 4.67 19.49 -2.53
CA LEU A 35 4.81 18.04 -2.70
C LEU A 35 5.33 17.37 -1.42
N VAL A 36 6.35 17.94 -0.78
CA VAL A 36 6.91 17.42 0.47
C VAL A 36 5.84 17.38 1.57
N LYS A 37 5.00 18.42 1.70
CA LYS A 37 3.90 18.44 2.67
C LYS A 37 2.87 17.35 2.38
N VAL A 38 2.48 17.18 1.12
CA VAL A 38 1.51 16.14 0.73
C VAL A 38 2.07 14.75 0.98
N PHE A 39 3.33 14.50 0.61
CA PHE A 39 3.99 13.22 0.86
C PHE A 39 4.13 12.90 2.35
N ALA A 40 4.40 13.92 3.18
CA ALA A 40 4.45 13.75 4.62
C ALA A 40 3.06 13.39 5.18
N ASP A 41 2.01 14.11 4.78
CA ASP A 41 0.64 13.85 5.26
C ASP A 41 0.14 12.46 4.85
N VAL A 42 0.42 12.04 3.61
CA VAL A 42 0.09 10.69 3.12
C VAL A 42 0.89 9.63 3.87
N ALA A 43 2.18 9.88 4.12
CA ALA A 43 3.01 8.96 4.89
C ALA A 43 2.48 8.79 6.31
N ASP A 44 2.13 9.87 6.99
CA ASP A 44 1.58 9.84 8.34
C ASP A 44 0.24 9.09 8.40
N LYS A 45 -0.60 9.22 7.36
CA LYS A 45 -1.84 8.43 7.24
C LYS A 45 -1.55 6.94 7.12
N ILE A 46 -0.67 6.55 6.20
CA ILE A 46 -0.29 5.15 5.99
C ILE A 46 0.33 4.57 7.28
N ASP A 47 1.26 5.30 7.88
CA ASP A 47 1.90 4.95 9.15
C ASP A 47 0.85 4.78 10.26
N GLY A 48 -0.16 5.63 10.34
CA GLY A 48 -1.27 5.52 11.30
C GLY A 48 -2.04 4.19 11.18
N TYR A 49 -2.32 3.72 9.97
CA TYR A 49 -2.99 2.42 9.77
C TYR A 49 -2.07 1.23 10.06
N LEU A 50 -0.78 1.36 9.76
CA LEU A 50 0.18 0.26 9.91
C LEU A 50 0.74 0.14 11.34
N ALA A 51 0.76 1.23 12.11
CA ALA A 51 1.30 1.27 13.48
C ALA A 51 0.65 0.27 14.45
N GLY A 52 -0.60 -0.13 14.18
CA GLY A 52 -1.29 -1.15 14.99
C GLY A 52 -0.75 -2.57 14.80
N ARG A 53 -0.07 -2.86 13.69
CA ARG A 53 0.35 -4.22 13.30
C ARG A 53 1.84 -4.37 12.99
N TYR A 54 2.48 -3.32 12.48
CA TYR A 54 3.87 -3.34 12.06
C TYR A 54 4.72 -2.39 12.89
N SER A 55 5.99 -2.76 13.12
CA SER A 55 6.97 -1.87 13.70
C SER A 55 7.42 -0.84 12.66
N LEU A 56 7.18 0.45 12.96
CA LEU A 56 7.64 1.56 12.14
C LEU A 56 9.00 2.06 12.63
N PRO A 57 9.91 2.49 11.72
CA PRO A 57 9.76 2.53 10.27
C PRO A 57 9.87 1.13 9.63
N LEU A 58 9.08 0.88 8.58
CA LEU A 58 9.12 -0.38 7.83
C LEU A 58 10.50 -0.57 7.16
N ASN A 59 11.07 -1.76 7.31
CA ASN A 59 12.32 -2.13 6.65
C ASN A 59 12.33 -3.63 6.31
N PRO A 60 12.27 -4.03 5.03
CA PRO A 60 12.17 -3.19 3.83
C PRO A 60 10.80 -2.53 3.67
N VAL A 61 10.71 -1.45 2.88
CA VAL A 61 9.43 -0.82 2.51
C VAL A 61 8.78 -1.64 1.39
N PRO A 62 7.58 -2.22 1.59
CA PRO A 62 6.92 -3.01 0.57
C PRO A 62 6.55 -2.18 -0.66
N GLU A 63 6.80 -2.71 -1.86
CA GLU A 63 6.51 -2.00 -3.11
C GLU A 63 5.01 -1.71 -3.29
N VAL A 64 4.14 -2.50 -2.65
CA VAL A 64 2.68 -2.32 -2.70
C VAL A 64 2.22 -0.98 -2.09
N LEU A 65 3.00 -0.41 -1.16
CA LEU A 65 2.66 0.88 -0.55
C LEU A 65 2.89 2.07 -1.49
N ARG A 66 3.77 1.94 -2.48
CA ARG A 66 4.09 3.00 -3.42
C ARG A 66 2.87 3.44 -4.26
N PRO A 67 2.17 2.56 -5.01
CA PRO A 67 1.02 2.97 -5.80
C PRO A 67 -0.12 3.53 -4.92
N LEU A 68 -0.33 2.97 -3.72
CA LEU A 68 -1.32 3.45 -2.76
C LEU A 68 -0.99 4.88 -2.30
N ALA A 69 0.26 5.15 -1.96
CA ALA A 69 0.72 6.48 -1.57
C ALA A 69 0.56 7.49 -2.71
N VAL A 70 0.82 7.08 -3.96
CA VAL A 70 0.64 7.95 -5.14
C VAL A 70 -0.83 8.29 -5.35
N ASP A 71 -1.73 7.30 -5.32
CA ASP A 71 -3.18 7.55 -5.47
C ASP A 71 -3.70 8.49 -4.38
N MET A 72 -3.22 8.32 -3.14
CA MET A 72 -3.56 9.19 -2.03
C MET A 72 -3.03 10.62 -2.22
N ALA A 73 -1.76 10.76 -2.63
CA ALA A 73 -1.13 12.05 -2.87
C ALA A 73 -1.83 12.82 -4.00
N VAL A 74 -2.17 12.16 -5.11
CA VAL A 74 -2.87 12.79 -6.24
C VAL A 74 -4.23 13.31 -5.79
N CYS A 75 -5.02 12.50 -5.08
CA CYS A 75 -6.32 12.93 -4.56
C CYS A 75 -6.18 14.16 -3.65
N GLN A 76 -5.17 14.18 -2.79
CA GLN A 76 -4.92 15.29 -1.88
C GLN A 76 -4.49 16.57 -2.61
N LEU A 77 -3.70 16.45 -3.67
CA LEU A 77 -3.35 17.56 -4.55
C LEU A 77 -4.59 18.17 -5.21
N TYR A 78 -5.52 17.34 -5.72
CA TYR A 78 -6.80 17.82 -6.24
C TYR A 78 -7.67 18.48 -5.16
N ALA A 79 -7.69 17.93 -3.95
CA ALA A 79 -8.48 18.46 -2.84
C ALA A 79 -8.03 19.86 -2.37
N ARG A 80 -6.77 20.24 -2.63
CA ARG A 80 -6.25 21.59 -2.33
C ARG A 80 -6.81 22.65 -3.26
N ARG A 81 -7.29 22.27 -4.45
CA ARG A 81 -7.79 23.22 -5.46
C ARG A 81 -9.32 23.32 -5.40
N PRO A 82 -9.89 24.50 -5.70
CA PRO A 82 -11.34 24.72 -5.66
C PRO A 82 -12.11 23.93 -6.73
N ASN A 83 -11.42 23.38 -7.73
CA ASN A 83 -12.00 22.61 -8.82
C ASN A 83 -12.59 21.25 -8.38
N GLY A 84 -12.34 20.86 -7.11
CA GLY A 84 -12.84 19.62 -6.54
C GLY A 84 -12.05 18.40 -7.00
N VAL A 85 -12.28 17.28 -6.31
CA VAL A 85 -11.63 16.00 -6.63
C VAL A 85 -12.44 15.28 -7.71
N PRO A 86 -11.82 14.86 -8.82
CA PRO A 86 -12.49 14.02 -9.80
C PRO A 86 -12.99 12.70 -9.16
N PRO A 87 -14.20 12.22 -9.52
CA PRO A 87 -14.80 11.05 -8.87
C PRO A 87 -13.94 9.78 -9.01
N HIS A 88 -13.19 9.63 -10.11
CA HIS A 88 -12.28 8.50 -10.29
C HIS A 88 -11.09 8.54 -9.33
N ARG A 89 -10.55 9.73 -9.00
CA ARG A 89 -9.46 9.89 -8.02
C ARG A 89 -9.96 9.67 -6.60
N GLN A 90 -11.16 10.14 -6.30
CA GLN A 90 -11.79 9.84 -5.02
C GLN A 90 -12.03 8.33 -4.84
N ALA A 91 -12.49 7.63 -5.88
CA ALA A 91 -12.65 6.18 -5.83
C ALA A 91 -11.31 5.43 -5.63
N GLN A 92 -10.21 5.90 -6.23
CA GLN A 92 -8.87 5.36 -5.99
C GLN A 92 -8.40 5.60 -4.54
N TYR A 93 -8.64 6.80 -4.01
CA TYR A 93 -8.35 7.14 -2.61
C TYR A 93 -9.12 6.24 -1.64
N ASP A 94 -10.42 6.07 -1.86
CA ASP A 94 -11.27 5.20 -1.04
C ASP A 94 -10.85 3.73 -1.14
N ALA A 95 -10.43 3.28 -2.32
CA ALA A 95 -9.88 1.94 -2.51
C ALA A 95 -8.57 1.75 -1.74
N ALA A 96 -7.69 2.76 -1.72
CA ALA A 96 -6.45 2.73 -0.98
C ALA A 96 -6.67 2.69 0.54
N ILE A 97 -7.59 3.50 1.06
CA ILE A 97 -7.99 3.43 2.48
C ILE A 97 -8.54 2.05 2.82
N ARG A 98 -9.47 1.52 2.02
CA ARG A 98 -10.04 0.19 2.27
C ARG A 98 -8.99 -0.92 2.25
N TYR A 99 -7.95 -0.77 1.44
CA TYR A 99 -6.81 -1.69 1.45
C TYR A 99 -6.05 -1.60 2.78
N LEU A 100 -5.68 -0.39 3.21
CA LEU A 100 -4.99 -0.16 4.49
C LEU A 100 -5.81 -0.62 5.70
N GLU A 101 -7.12 -0.40 5.69
CA GLU A 101 -8.04 -0.92 6.71
C GLU A 101 -7.99 -2.45 6.79
N LYS A 102 -8.05 -3.15 5.64
CA LYS A 102 -7.94 -4.62 5.62
C LYS A 102 -6.58 -5.12 6.09
N VAL A 103 -5.50 -4.37 5.82
CA VAL A 103 -4.15 -4.68 6.34
C VAL A 103 -4.14 -4.54 7.86
N ALA A 104 -4.67 -3.43 8.38
CA ALA A 104 -4.78 -3.17 9.82
C ALA A 104 -5.66 -4.21 10.53
N GLU A 105 -6.74 -4.67 9.89
CA GLU A 105 -7.65 -5.70 10.40
C GLU A 105 -7.06 -7.11 10.45
N GLY A 106 -5.91 -7.38 9.84
CA GLY A 106 -5.40 -8.76 9.77
C GLY A 106 -5.69 -9.49 8.47
N ARG A 107 -6.66 -9.01 7.66
CA ARG A 107 -7.29 -9.78 6.57
C ARG A 107 -6.41 -9.95 5.33
N ILE A 108 -5.59 -8.95 5.05
CA ILE A 108 -4.57 -9.00 3.99
C ILE A 108 -3.22 -8.64 4.59
N THR A 109 -2.15 -9.02 3.91
CA THR A 109 -0.76 -8.72 4.30
C THR A 109 -0.11 -7.88 3.22
N LEU A 110 1.06 -7.31 3.50
CA LEU A 110 1.77 -6.42 2.57
C LEU A 110 2.46 -7.18 1.40
N GLY A 111 2.04 -8.43 1.15
CA GLY A 111 2.55 -9.27 0.08
C GLY A 111 3.79 -10.07 0.49
N PRO A 112 4.63 -10.49 -0.48
CA PRO A 112 5.82 -11.29 -0.20
C PRO A 112 6.92 -10.51 0.55
N ASP A 113 6.91 -9.18 0.48
CA ASP A 113 7.84 -8.28 1.19
C ASP A 113 7.33 -7.83 2.55
N ASP A 114 6.39 -8.57 3.15
CA ASP A 114 5.84 -8.27 4.47
C ASP A 114 6.95 -8.36 5.55
N PRO A 115 7.30 -7.25 6.24
CA PRO A 115 8.40 -7.25 7.19
C PRO A 115 8.08 -8.03 8.48
N ALA A 116 6.80 -8.32 8.76
CA ALA A 116 6.40 -9.21 9.85
C ALA A 116 6.50 -10.69 9.46
N GLY A 117 6.83 -11.01 8.20
CA GLY A 117 7.00 -12.38 7.73
C GLY A 117 5.70 -13.19 7.76
N ASN A 118 4.54 -12.53 7.82
CA ASN A 118 3.25 -13.19 7.70
C ASN A 118 2.85 -13.20 6.22
N PRO A 119 3.08 -14.29 5.47
CA PRO A 119 2.39 -14.45 4.19
C PRO A 119 0.88 -14.39 4.47
N PRO A 120 0.05 -13.95 3.51
CA PRO A 120 -1.39 -14.15 3.64
C PRO A 120 -1.58 -15.65 3.87
N ALA A 121 -2.49 -16.04 4.76
CA ALA A 121 -2.80 -17.44 5.00
C ALA A 121 -3.26 -18.07 3.67
N GLN A 122 -2.31 -18.54 2.87
CA GLN A 122 -2.57 -19.34 1.69
C GLN A 122 -3.06 -20.64 2.23
N ASN A 123 -4.39 -20.81 2.32
CA ASN A 123 -5.08 -22.09 2.53
C ASN A 123 -4.14 -23.15 3.11
N GLN A 124 -3.71 -22.97 4.36
CA GLN A 124 -3.03 -24.06 5.03
C GLN A 124 -4.14 -25.08 5.21
N LEU A 125 -4.18 -26.05 4.30
CA LEU A 125 -4.75 -27.34 4.56
C LEU A 125 -3.99 -27.85 5.77
N GLU A 126 -4.51 -27.48 6.94
CA GLU A 126 -4.09 -28.03 8.22
C GLU A 126 -4.28 -29.53 8.05
N LEU A 127 -3.17 -30.26 7.96
CA LEU A 127 -3.19 -31.70 8.06
C LEU A 127 -3.66 -31.96 9.48
N ASP A 128 -4.95 -32.31 9.60
CA ASP A 128 -5.58 -32.71 10.86
C ASP A 128 -4.62 -33.64 11.61
N PRO A 129 -4.22 -33.32 12.86
CA PRO A 129 -3.31 -34.17 13.62
C PRO A 129 -3.93 -35.55 13.92
N ASP A 130 -5.26 -35.69 13.80
CA ASP A 130 -6.00 -36.95 13.84
C ASP A 130 -6.05 -37.69 12.50
N ASN A 131 -5.43 -37.17 11.43
CA ASN A 131 -5.34 -37.89 10.16
C ASN A 131 -4.53 -39.17 10.38
N PRO A 132 -5.13 -40.37 10.19
CA PRO A 132 -4.44 -41.61 10.47
C PRO A 132 -3.16 -41.69 9.62
N PRO A 133 -2.02 -42.10 10.21
CA PRO A 133 -0.76 -42.18 9.49
C PRO A 133 -0.93 -43.10 8.28
N ARG A 134 -0.31 -42.72 7.15
CA ARG A 134 -0.42 -43.45 5.88
C ARG A 134 -0.19 -44.95 6.10
N ILE A 135 -1.24 -45.74 5.89
CA ILE A 135 -1.28 -47.17 6.19
C ILE A 135 -0.38 -47.93 5.21
N PHE A 136 -0.29 -47.45 3.97
CA PHE A 136 0.56 -47.97 2.90
C PHE A 136 1.78 -47.07 2.69
N ASP A 137 2.84 -47.34 3.44
CA ASP A 137 4.16 -46.76 3.14
C ASP A 137 5.02 -47.79 2.41
N ARG A 138 5.90 -47.34 1.50
CA ARG A 138 6.81 -48.23 0.76
C ARG A 138 7.69 -49.07 1.71
N ALA A 139 7.93 -48.57 2.92
CA ALA A 139 8.66 -49.29 3.95
C ALA A 139 7.89 -50.51 4.48
N LYS A 140 6.55 -50.46 4.52
CA LYS A 140 5.67 -51.54 5.00
C LYS A 140 5.29 -52.55 3.91
N LEU A 141 5.53 -52.24 2.63
CA LEU A 141 5.18 -53.10 1.48
C LEU A 141 6.30 -54.03 0.99
N LYS A 142 7.42 -54.16 1.71
CA LYS A 142 8.56 -55.03 1.32
C LYS A 142 8.39 -56.52 1.71
N GLY A 143 7.15 -56.99 1.94
CA GLY A 143 6.90 -58.32 2.50
C GLY A 143 5.79 -59.14 1.85
N PHE A 144 5.33 -58.76 0.65
CA PHE A 144 4.45 -59.57 -0.19
C PHE A 144 5.17 -60.01 -1.45
#